data_AF-K2HBY4-F1
#
_entry.id   AF-K2HBY4-F1
#
_cell.length_a   1.000
_cell.length_b   1.000
_cell.length_c   1.000
_cell.angle_alpha   90.00
_cell.angle_beta   90.00
_cell.angle_gamma   90.00
#
_symmetry.space_group_name_H-M   'P 1'
#
loop_
_entity.id
_entity.type
_entity.pdbx_description
1 polymer ?
#
loop_
_entity_poly.entity_id
_entity_poly.type
_entity_poly.pdbx_seq_one_letter_code
_entity_poly.pdbx_strand_id
1 'polypeptide(L)'
;MTDTNAFNNLLFDTSSGLLMSICCNLIYDPTDQFCQKNASCVMEYFSAYGKMQDLFIWAFEKEYLEKRNARDEVETYKFFTAFNYLYAIDNFFDYSKEVIKPLFEDRTMLDSIDIDLFRGNLDEYTKEMNEKYYKNIQDLLKMIQILKNGFEVYLRLIPMNYFTMLNGISKLLDNPIYKKKGFNSSLFGKIIKLTVTNFMKNKRMLRRAFQNTDQYIEKIGFVADTLEKMLNKCNEPYVMHLVAVAHNLEEFMSIETILEHSKYEEKQQTQEVCQMSSNELASLIKCNILPIKRMLSPLIRVEVSKALSLSGCSSDDFLIYTNVLRSFETFSREFYTYFKAVCSEEESKLRQLNSIKEKVCQSNNILKEKKIKNMKLKEQLQQLCIKKGIHNFSDILLKTTSSTSGPLNIQSNLERHKGKLNESTQQQKLIMKNEIKKVTQDEKKAEKKRKAEQKKMEKEEKKRKKEEEKKSKKDVK
;
A
#
# COMPACT_ATOMS: atom_id res chain seq x y z
N MET A 1 -41.42 -2.72 -9.64
CA MET A 1 -40.57 -2.22 -10.75
C MET A 1 -39.86 -0.97 -10.24
N THR A 2 -38.59 -0.77 -10.57
CA THR A 2 -37.84 0.42 -10.12
C THR A 2 -38.55 1.70 -10.61
N ASP A 3 -38.84 2.63 -9.69
CA ASP A 3 -39.29 3.98 -10.02
C ASP A 3 -38.07 4.81 -10.42
N THR A 4 -37.81 4.86 -11.73
CA THR A 4 -36.64 5.51 -12.31
C THR A 4 -36.63 7.02 -12.06
N ASN A 5 -37.79 7.68 -12.01
CA ASN A 5 -37.85 9.12 -11.76
C ASN A 5 -37.48 9.46 -10.32
N ALA A 6 -38.07 8.75 -9.35
CA ALA A 6 -37.70 8.90 -7.95
C ALA A 6 -36.22 8.57 -7.71
N PHE A 7 -35.73 7.50 -8.34
CA PHE A 7 -34.33 7.11 -8.23
C PHE A 7 -33.38 8.17 -8.81
N ASN A 8 -33.69 8.73 -9.99
CA ASN A 8 -32.87 9.78 -10.62
C ASN A 8 -32.84 11.06 -9.80
N ASN A 9 -33.97 11.46 -9.23
CA ASN A 9 -34.03 12.63 -8.35
C ASN A 9 -33.11 12.47 -7.14
N LEU A 10 -33.04 11.26 -6.57
CA LEU A 10 -32.12 10.96 -5.47
C LEU A 10 -30.66 10.88 -5.94
N LEU A 11 -30.39 10.23 -7.07
CA LEU A 11 -29.02 10.00 -7.54
C LEU A 11 -28.33 11.29 -7.99
N PHE A 12 -29.06 12.17 -8.67
CA PHE A 12 -28.52 13.43 -9.20
C PHE A 12 -28.55 14.59 -8.21
N ASP A 13 -29.30 14.45 -7.11
CA ASP A 13 -29.23 15.39 -5.99
C ASP A 13 -27.97 15.14 -5.15
N THR A 14 -27.04 16.09 -5.16
CA THR A 14 -25.79 16.00 -4.39
C THR A 14 -26.02 15.98 -2.88
N SER A 15 -27.15 16.52 -2.41
CA SER A 15 -27.50 16.57 -0.99
C SER A 15 -28.05 15.24 -0.45
N SER A 16 -28.50 14.35 -1.33
CA SER A 16 -29.02 13.02 -0.94
C SER A 16 -27.92 12.12 -0.34
N GLY A 17 -26.67 12.35 -0.72
CA GLY A 17 -25.53 11.50 -0.37
C GLY A 17 -25.54 10.12 -1.05
N LEU A 18 -26.46 9.86 -1.99
CA LEU A 18 -26.58 8.55 -2.66
C LEU A 18 -25.38 8.25 -3.56
N LEU A 19 -25.00 9.18 -4.43
CA LEU A 19 -23.83 9.02 -5.29
C LEU A 19 -22.54 8.81 -4.46
N MET A 20 -22.37 9.59 -3.39
CA MET A 20 -21.25 9.43 -2.45
C MET A 20 -21.23 8.02 -1.83
N SER A 21 -22.38 7.56 -1.35
CA SER A 21 -22.52 6.23 -0.72
C SER A 21 -22.22 5.11 -1.72
N ILE A 22 -22.65 5.24 -2.98
CA ILE A 22 -22.32 4.29 -4.05
C ILE A 22 -20.81 4.26 -4.28
N CYS A 23 -20.20 5.42 -4.53
CA CYS A 23 -18.79 5.51 -4.88
C CYS A 23 -17.87 5.04 -3.73
N CYS A 24 -18.13 5.43 -2.47
CA CYS A 24 -17.34 4.99 -1.32
C CYS A 24 -17.33 3.47 -1.12
N ASN A 25 -18.43 2.80 -1.46
CA ASN A 25 -18.56 1.34 -1.22
C ASN A 25 -18.17 0.51 -2.45
N LEU A 26 -18.30 1.05 -3.66
CA LEU A 26 -18.13 0.29 -4.90
C LEU A 26 -16.92 0.70 -5.74
N ILE A 27 -16.31 1.85 -5.46
CA ILE A 27 -15.22 2.45 -6.24
C ILE A 27 -14.14 2.95 -5.27
N TYR A 28 -13.53 2.01 -4.54
CA TYR A 28 -12.53 2.32 -3.51
C TYR A 28 -11.08 2.23 -4.03
N ASP A 29 -10.82 1.44 -5.07
CA ASP A 29 -9.49 1.30 -5.70
C ASP A 29 -9.59 1.42 -7.24
N PRO A 30 -8.98 2.45 -7.86
CA PRO A 30 -9.03 2.64 -9.32
C PRO A 30 -8.31 1.53 -10.10
N THR A 31 -7.46 0.72 -9.46
CA THR A 31 -6.72 -0.38 -10.09
C THR A 31 -7.46 -1.72 -10.01
N ASP A 32 -8.45 -1.83 -9.13
CA ASP A 32 -9.25 -3.05 -8.95
C ASP A 32 -10.26 -3.22 -10.10
N GLN A 33 -10.30 -4.43 -10.67
CA GLN A 33 -11.13 -4.72 -11.84
C GLN A 33 -12.64 -4.64 -11.54
N PHE A 34 -13.08 -4.97 -10.33
CA PHE A 34 -14.48 -4.86 -9.94
C PHE A 34 -14.87 -3.40 -9.73
N CYS A 35 -14.01 -2.60 -9.10
CA CYS A 35 -14.18 -1.15 -8.98
C CYS A 35 -14.28 -0.49 -10.36
N GLN A 36 -13.44 -0.88 -11.30
CA GLN A 36 -13.49 -0.39 -12.69
C GLN A 36 -14.82 -0.71 -13.37
N LYS A 37 -15.33 -1.94 -13.23
CA LYS A 37 -16.65 -2.32 -13.77
C LYS A 37 -17.80 -1.52 -13.14
N ASN A 38 -17.76 -1.33 -11.82
CA ASN A 38 -18.78 -0.58 -11.11
C ASN A 38 -18.76 0.90 -11.52
N ALA A 39 -17.57 1.50 -11.64
CA ALA A 39 -17.41 2.87 -12.10
C ALA A 39 -17.84 3.04 -13.56
N SER A 40 -17.59 2.07 -14.44
CA SER A 40 -18.11 2.05 -15.82
C SER A 40 -19.63 2.10 -15.83
N CYS A 41 -20.29 1.24 -15.03
CA CYS A 41 -21.74 1.20 -14.91
C CYS A 41 -22.32 2.56 -14.44
N VAL A 42 -21.66 3.23 -13.49
CA VAL A 42 -22.04 4.58 -13.06
C VAL A 42 -21.86 5.60 -14.18
N MET A 43 -20.71 5.59 -14.87
CA MET A 43 -20.44 6.52 -15.98
C MET A 43 -21.40 6.34 -17.15
N GLU A 44 -21.69 5.10 -17.53
CA GLU A 44 -22.66 4.75 -18.58
C GLU A 44 -24.06 5.25 -18.23
N TYR A 45 -24.48 5.10 -16.96
CA TYR A 45 -25.74 5.64 -16.49
C TYR A 45 -25.79 7.17 -16.58
N PHE A 46 -24.78 7.87 -16.06
CA PHE A 46 -24.73 9.34 -16.15
C PHE A 46 -24.64 9.82 -17.60
N SER A 47 -23.93 9.11 -18.46
CA SER A 47 -23.85 9.38 -19.90
C SER A 47 -25.23 9.26 -20.56
N ALA A 48 -25.99 8.20 -20.25
CA ALA A 48 -27.33 7.97 -20.78
C ALA A 48 -28.34 9.08 -20.44
N TYR A 49 -28.13 9.81 -19.34
CA TYR A 49 -28.96 10.95 -18.93
C TYR A 49 -28.35 12.32 -19.28
N GLY A 50 -27.25 12.39 -20.04
CA GLY A 50 -26.59 13.65 -20.37
C GLY A 50 -25.98 14.35 -19.15
N LYS A 51 -25.66 13.59 -18.09
CA LYS A 51 -25.17 14.06 -16.78
C LYS A 51 -23.68 13.78 -16.55
N MET A 52 -22.95 13.35 -17.58
CA MET A 52 -21.53 13.00 -17.45
C MET A 52 -20.65 14.17 -16.97
N GLN A 53 -20.96 15.39 -17.41
CA GLN A 53 -20.30 16.60 -16.92
C GLN A 53 -20.51 16.79 -15.41
N ASP A 54 -21.75 16.66 -14.93
CA ASP A 54 -22.10 16.80 -13.51
C ASP A 54 -21.35 15.76 -12.65
N LEU A 55 -21.21 14.52 -13.15
CA LEU A 55 -20.45 13.46 -12.47
C LEU A 55 -18.97 13.83 -12.30
N PHE A 56 -18.33 14.34 -13.36
CA PHE A 56 -16.91 14.70 -13.34
C PHE A 56 -16.63 15.91 -12.45
N ILE A 57 -17.50 16.92 -12.47
CA ILE A 57 -17.42 18.09 -11.58
C ILE A 57 -17.54 17.63 -10.13
N TRP A 58 -18.56 16.82 -9.82
CA TRP A 58 -18.78 16.28 -8.48
C TRP A 58 -17.57 15.46 -7.99
N ALA A 59 -17.06 14.55 -8.82
CA ALA A 59 -15.93 13.71 -8.46
C ALA A 59 -14.66 14.54 -8.22
N PHE A 60 -14.44 15.57 -9.05
CA PHE A 60 -13.31 16.49 -8.88
C PHE A 60 -13.40 17.27 -7.57
N GLU A 61 -14.59 17.80 -7.25
CA GLU A 61 -14.82 18.51 -6.00
C GLU A 61 -14.53 17.62 -4.79
N LYS A 62 -15.04 16.39 -4.78
CA LYS A 62 -14.85 15.42 -3.70
C LYS A 62 -13.40 14.98 -3.52
N GLU A 63 -12.65 14.80 -4.61
CA GLU A 63 -11.27 14.32 -4.54
C GLU A 63 -10.28 15.45 -4.23
N TYR A 64 -10.46 16.65 -4.79
CA TYR A 64 -9.44 17.70 -4.78
C TYR A 64 -9.79 18.95 -3.99
N LEU A 65 -11.08 19.28 -3.81
CA LEU A 65 -11.51 20.56 -3.24
C LEU A 65 -12.00 20.42 -1.80
N GLU A 66 -12.66 19.31 -1.46
CA GLU A 66 -13.09 19.02 -0.10
C GLU A 66 -11.89 18.69 0.80
N LYS A 67 -11.60 19.61 1.74
CA LYS A 67 -10.55 19.42 2.74
C LYS A 67 -10.93 18.27 3.67
N ARG A 68 -10.08 17.24 3.77
CA ARG A 68 -10.04 16.38 4.96
C ARG A 68 -9.12 17.00 6.00
N ASN A 69 -9.52 16.91 7.26
CA ASN A 69 -8.69 17.35 8.38
C ASN A 69 -7.37 16.58 8.33
N ALA A 70 -6.25 17.23 8.64
CA ALA A 70 -4.91 16.63 8.68
C ALA A 70 -4.76 15.45 9.69
N ARG A 71 -5.83 15.10 10.42
CA ARG A 71 -5.90 13.92 11.30
C ARG A 71 -6.47 12.68 10.62
N ASP A 72 -7.09 12.83 9.44
CA ASP A 72 -7.64 11.74 8.64
C ASP A 72 -6.69 11.43 7.47
N GLU A 73 -5.45 11.05 7.76
CA GLU A 73 -4.45 10.64 6.75
C GLU A 73 -4.83 9.35 6.00
N VAL A 74 -6.00 8.76 6.27
CA VAL A 74 -6.24 7.36 5.92
C VAL A 74 -6.88 7.13 4.55
N GLU A 75 -7.58 8.05 3.89
CA GLU A 75 -8.18 7.71 2.58
C GLU A 75 -8.55 8.94 1.75
N THR A 76 -7.73 9.41 0.80
CA THR A 76 -8.26 10.30 -0.25
C THR A 76 -9.13 9.48 -1.20
N TYR A 77 -10.42 9.81 -1.32
CA TYR A 77 -11.30 9.13 -2.28
C TYR A 77 -10.82 9.46 -3.71
N LYS A 78 -10.43 8.44 -4.48
CA LYS A 78 -9.89 8.59 -5.83
C LYS A 78 -10.99 8.55 -6.91
N PHE A 79 -12.11 9.24 -6.68
CA PHE A 79 -13.28 9.18 -7.57
C PHE A 79 -13.00 9.80 -8.94
N PHE A 80 -12.47 11.01 -8.98
CA PHE A 80 -12.12 11.67 -10.23
C PHE A 80 -11.04 10.88 -10.97
N THR A 81 -10.02 10.42 -10.23
CA THR A 81 -8.96 9.57 -10.78
C THR A 81 -9.54 8.30 -11.43
N ALA A 82 -10.48 7.61 -10.76
CA ALA A 82 -11.10 6.40 -11.26
C ALA A 82 -11.93 6.65 -12.53
N PHE A 83 -12.84 7.63 -12.51
CA PHE A 83 -13.68 7.95 -13.66
C PHE A 83 -12.85 8.46 -14.84
N ASN A 84 -11.86 9.31 -14.57
CA ASN A 84 -10.97 9.82 -15.62
C ASN A 84 -10.13 8.71 -16.25
N TYR A 85 -9.62 7.78 -15.45
CA TYR A 85 -8.88 6.63 -15.96
C TYR A 85 -9.71 5.80 -16.92
N LEU A 86 -10.94 5.44 -16.53
CA LEU A 86 -11.85 4.67 -17.38
C LEU A 86 -12.19 5.41 -18.67
N TYR A 87 -12.54 6.69 -18.56
CA TYR A 87 -12.80 7.52 -19.73
C TYR A 87 -11.60 7.56 -20.68
N ALA A 88 -10.39 7.71 -20.12
CA ALA A 88 -9.17 7.88 -20.90
C ALA A 88 -8.75 6.61 -21.65
N ILE A 89 -8.96 5.42 -21.10
CA ILE A 89 -8.60 4.18 -21.79
C ILE A 89 -9.29 4.08 -23.16
N ASP A 90 -10.57 4.44 -23.22
CA ASP A 90 -11.36 4.29 -24.43
C ASP A 90 -11.22 5.48 -25.37
N ASN A 91 -10.99 6.69 -24.83
CA ASN A 91 -11.12 7.92 -25.61
C ASN A 91 -9.81 8.70 -25.81
N PHE A 92 -8.74 8.41 -25.05
CA PHE A 92 -7.45 9.12 -25.13
C PHE A 92 -6.33 8.31 -25.80
N PHE A 93 -6.63 7.13 -26.36
CA PHE A 93 -5.61 6.26 -26.96
C PHE A 93 -4.84 6.97 -28.08
N ASP A 94 -5.53 7.57 -29.05
CA ASP A 94 -4.89 8.24 -30.19
C ASP A 94 -4.12 9.49 -29.79
N TYR A 95 -4.68 10.30 -28.88
CA TYR A 95 -3.98 11.45 -28.31
C TYR A 95 -2.68 11.03 -27.62
N SER A 96 -2.75 10.06 -26.70
CA SER A 96 -1.58 9.59 -25.94
C SER A 96 -0.53 8.99 -26.86
N LYS A 97 -0.96 8.23 -27.87
CA LYS A 97 -0.09 7.64 -28.89
C LYS A 97 0.68 8.73 -29.64
N GLU A 98 0.01 9.72 -30.23
CA GLU A 98 0.69 10.76 -31.03
C GLU A 98 1.61 11.64 -30.18
N VAL A 99 1.25 11.90 -28.92
CA VAL A 99 2.11 12.65 -27.98
C VAL A 99 3.44 11.93 -27.71
N ILE A 100 3.41 10.61 -27.51
CA ILE A 100 4.59 9.82 -27.13
C ILE A 100 5.39 9.35 -28.36
N LYS A 101 4.74 9.28 -29.52
CA LYS A 101 5.32 8.79 -30.78
C LYS A 101 6.71 9.34 -31.12
N PRO A 102 7.02 10.65 -30.94
CA PRO A 102 8.35 11.17 -31.24
C PRO A 102 9.47 10.48 -30.47
N LEU A 103 9.22 10.01 -29.24
CA LEU A 103 10.21 9.27 -28.43
C LEU A 103 10.54 7.89 -29.02
N PHE A 104 9.62 7.30 -29.79
CA PHE A 104 9.81 6.01 -30.46
C PHE A 104 10.34 6.12 -31.89
N GLU A 105 10.10 7.25 -32.54
CA GLU A 105 10.66 7.57 -33.86
C GLU A 105 12.15 7.89 -33.75
N ASP A 106 12.55 8.69 -32.75
CA ASP A 106 13.95 8.94 -32.43
C ASP A 106 14.42 8.14 -31.20
N ARG A 107 14.67 6.85 -31.44
CA ARG A 107 15.12 5.91 -30.39
C ARG A 107 16.48 6.29 -29.79
N THR A 108 17.29 7.06 -30.53
CA THR A 108 18.62 7.45 -30.07
C THR A 108 18.56 8.31 -28.80
N MET A 109 17.46 9.06 -28.62
CA MET A 109 17.20 9.79 -27.38
C MET A 109 17.03 8.81 -26.23
N LEU A 110 16.16 7.79 -26.38
CA LEU A 110 15.96 6.81 -25.31
C LEU A 110 17.26 6.07 -25.01
N ASP A 111 18.05 5.73 -26.03
CA ASP A 111 19.35 5.09 -25.86
C ASP A 111 20.38 5.98 -25.15
N SER A 112 20.28 7.31 -25.24
CA SER A 112 21.21 8.23 -24.59
C SER A 112 21.04 8.37 -23.08
N ILE A 113 19.90 7.90 -22.54
CA ILE A 113 19.61 7.94 -21.11
C ILE A 113 20.03 6.64 -20.41
N ASP A 114 20.82 6.82 -19.35
CA ASP A 114 21.18 5.81 -18.35
C ASP A 114 20.45 6.10 -17.03
N ILE A 115 19.49 5.25 -16.69
CA ILE A 115 18.62 5.43 -15.51
C ILE A 115 19.42 5.30 -14.21
N ASP A 116 20.45 4.46 -14.19
CA ASP A 116 21.19 4.14 -12.98
C ASP A 116 22.00 5.35 -12.47
N LEU A 117 22.41 6.25 -13.37
CA LEU A 117 23.06 7.52 -13.04
C LEU A 117 22.17 8.48 -12.24
N PHE A 118 20.84 8.34 -12.28
CA PHE A 118 19.94 9.17 -11.47
C PHE A 118 19.62 8.56 -10.11
N ARG A 119 19.98 7.29 -9.90
CA ARG A 119 19.75 6.54 -8.65
C ARG A 119 20.99 6.52 -7.74
N GLY A 120 22.16 6.86 -8.27
CA GLY A 120 23.42 6.88 -7.53
C GLY A 120 23.60 8.09 -6.62
N ASN A 121 24.59 8.00 -5.73
CA ASN A 121 24.98 9.09 -4.83
C ASN A 121 25.90 10.08 -5.57
N LEU A 122 25.43 11.31 -5.80
CA LEU A 122 26.18 12.35 -6.50
C LEU A 122 27.53 12.68 -5.84
N ASP A 123 27.63 12.50 -4.51
CA ASP A 123 28.87 12.77 -3.75
C ASP A 123 29.99 11.75 -4.07
N GLU A 124 29.64 10.60 -4.64
CA GLU A 124 30.58 9.53 -5.00
C GLU A 124 30.98 9.58 -6.48
N TYR A 125 30.48 10.56 -7.25
CA TYR A 125 30.70 10.62 -8.68
C TYR A 125 32.10 11.17 -9.02
N THR A 126 32.80 10.43 -9.88
CA THR A 126 34.01 10.93 -10.54
C THR A 126 33.68 12.10 -11.48
N LYS A 127 34.68 12.87 -11.90
CA LYS A 127 34.48 13.96 -12.89
C LYS A 127 33.80 13.49 -14.17
N GLU A 128 34.22 12.34 -14.70
CA GLU A 128 33.62 11.74 -15.90
C GLU A 128 32.17 11.30 -15.66
N MET A 129 31.84 10.79 -14.47
CA MET A 129 30.46 10.45 -14.10
C MET A 129 29.57 11.68 -13.98
N ASN A 130 30.11 12.79 -13.44
CA ASN A 130 29.41 14.06 -13.37
C ASN A 130 29.12 14.62 -14.77
N GLU A 131 30.10 14.61 -15.68
CA GLU A 131 29.88 15.03 -17.07
C GLU A 131 28.81 14.19 -17.77
N LYS A 132 28.85 12.86 -17.59
CA LYS A 132 27.80 11.95 -18.10
C LYS A 132 26.44 12.25 -17.48
N TYR A 133 26.36 12.49 -16.17
CA TYR A 133 25.14 12.84 -15.47
C TYR A 133 24.52 14.13 -16.02
N TYR A 134 25.30 15.20 -16.19
CA TYR A 134 24.80 16.45 -16.75
C TYR A 134 24.32 16.30 -18.20
N LYS A 135 25.01 15.49 -19.03
CA LYS A 135 24.55 15.16 -20.37
C LYS A 135 23.20 14.43 -20.34
N ASN A 136 23.05 13.45 -19.44
CA ASN A 136 21.81 12.70 -19.25
C ASN A 136 20.65 13.60 -18.77
N ILE A 137 20.90 14.55 -17.88
CA ILE A 137 19.92 15.57 -17.48
C ILE A 137 19.45 16.39 -18.70
N GLN A 138 20.37 16.84 -19.56
CA GLN A 138 20.03 17.60 -20.76
C GLN A 138 19.21 16.78 -21.77
N ASP A 139 19.53 15.49 -21.94
CA ASP A 139 18.77 14.63 -22.85
C ASP A 139 17.38 14.30 -22.28
N LEU A 140 17.27 14.06 -20.97
CA LEU A 140 15.98 13.91 -20.29
C LEU A 140 15.12 15.18 -20.39
N LEU A 141 15.75 16.35 -20.26
CA LEU A 141 15.10 17.64 -20.44
C LEU A 141 14.51 17.79 -21.85
N LYS A 142 15.27 17.42 -22.90
CA LYS A 142 14.78 17.44 -24.28
C LYS A 142 13.57 16.53 -24.47
N MET A 143 13.59 15.32 -23.92
CA MET A 143 12.43 14.40 -24.00
C MET A 143 11.19 15.01 -23.34
N ILE A 144 11.35 15.62 -22.17
CA ILE A 144 10.24 16.27 -21.47
C ILE A 144 9.70 17.45 -22.27
N GLN A 145 10.57 18.24 -22.92
CA GLN A 145 10.16 19.32 -23.81
C GLN A 145 9.40 18.82 -25.04
N ILE A 146 9.85 17.71 -25.64
CA ILE A 146 9.15 17.06 -26.76
C ILE A 146 7.75 16.64 -26.33
N LEU A 147 7.61 15.98 -25.17
CA LEU A 147 6.32 15.60 -24.62
C LEU A 147 5.45 16.84 -24.34
N LYS A 148 6.03 17.88 -23.74
CA LYS A 148 5.33 19.13 -23.44
C LYS A 148 4.71 19.74 -24.69
N ASN A 149 5.53 19.93 -25.73
CA ASN A 149 5.07 20.44 -27.01
C ASN A 149 4.00 19.52 -27.63
N GLY A 150 4.19 18.19 -27.53
CA GLY A 150 3.22 17.21 -27.99
C GLY A 150 1.84 17.37 -27.35
N PHE A 151 1.77 17.61 -26.03
CA PHE A 151 0.49 17.76 -25.34
C PHE A 151 -0.35 18.91 -25.90
N GLU A 152 0.29 19.99 -26.32
CA GLU A 152 -0.33 21.21 -26.82
C GLU A 152 -0.68 21.11 -28.31
N VAL A 153 0.20 20.49 -29.11
CA VAL A 153 -0.01 20.32 -30.57
C VAL A 153 -1.16 19.37 -30.89
N TYR A 154 -1.33 18.31 -30.09
CA TYR A 154 -2.29 17.24 -30.39
C TYR A 154 -3.65 17.42 -29.72
N LEU A 155 -3.96 18.57 -29.13
CA LEU A 155 -5.24 18.84 -28.43
C LEU A 155 -6.49 18.49 -29.27
N ARG A 156 -6.41 18.60 -30.59
CA ARG A 156 -7.50 18.22 -31.53
C ARG A 156 -7.91 16.74 -31.47
N LEU A 157 -7.06 15.87 -30.93
CA LEU A 157 -7.34 14.43 -30.77
C LEU A 157 -8.07 14.14 -29.46
N ILE A 158 -8.19 15.12 -28.57
CA ILE A 158 -8.99 14.98 -27.34
C ILE A 158 -10.47 15.11 -27.72
N PRO A 159 -11.33 14.19 -27.25
CA PRO A 159 -12.76 14.25 -27.48
C PRO A 159 -13.38 15.57 -27.00
N MET A 160 -14.25 16.17 -27.82
CA MET A 160 -14.87 17.46 -27.53
C MET A 160 -15.74 17.44 -26.25
N ASN A 161 -16.42 16.32 -25.97
CA ASN A 161 -17.18 16.13 -24.74
C ASN A 161 -16.28 16.16 -23.49
N TYR A 162 -15.01 15.77 -23.58
CA TYR A 162 -14.08 15.91 -22.47
C TYR A 162 -13.76 17.39 -22.18
N PHE A 163 -13.59 18.22 -23.21
CA PHE A 163 -13.45 19.67 -23.03
C PHE A 163 -14.67 20.31 -22.36
N THR A 164 -15.89 19.80 -22.60
CA THR A 164 -17.08 20.21 -21.85
C THR A 164 -16.95 19.93 -20.35
N MET A 165 -16.42 18.76 -19.98
CA MET A 165 -16.17 18.41 -18.57
C MET A 165 -15.12 19.34 -17.95
N LEU A 166 -14.02 19.59 -18.67
CA LEU A 166 -12.96 20.49 -18.21
C LEU A 166 -13.44 21.92 -18.04
N ASN A 167 -14.25 22.43 -18.97
CA ASN A 167 -14.87 23.75 -18.87
C ASN A 167 -15.75 23.84 -17.62
N GLY A 168 -16.52 22.79 -17.31
CA GLY A 168 -17.31 22.71 -16.08
C GLY A 168 -16.46 22.80 -14.81
N ILE A 169 -15.34 22.09 -14.76
CA ILE A 169 -14.39 22.15 -13.65
C ILE A 169 -13.71 23.53 -13.59
N SER A 170 -13.36 24.11 -14.73
CA SER A 170 -12.77 25.47 -14.81
C SER A 170 -13.71 26.51 -14.20
N LYS A 171 -15.01 26.49 -14.59
CA LYS A 171 -16.06 27.35 -14.03
C LYS A 171 -16.22 27.16 -12.52
N LEU A 172 -16.09 25.92 -12.00
CA LEU A 172 -16.09 25.67 -10.56
C LEU A 172 -14.87 26.32 -9.87
N LEU A 173 -13.69 26.25 -10.49
CA LEU A 173 -12.44 26.80 -9.97
C LEU A 173 -12.36 28.32 -10.02
N ASP A 174 -13.19 28.99 -10.83
CA ASP A 174 -13.32 30.45 -10.85
C ASP A 174 -13.86 31.04 -9.55
N ASN A 175 -14.47 30.22 -8.69
CA ASN A 175 -14.86 30.65 -7.35
C ASN A 175 -13.65 31.25 -6.60
N PRO A 176 -13.77 32.46 -6.01
CA PRO A 176 -12.66 33.15 -5.33
C PRO A 176 -11.94 32.31 -4.26
N ILE A 177 -12.65 31.37 -3.61
CA ILE A 177 -12.09 30.48 -2.59
C ILE A 177 -11.06 29.51 -3.19
N TYR A 178 -11.32 29.00 -4.40
CA TYR A 178 -10.44 28.04 -5.08
C TYR A 178 -9.37 28.75 -5.91
N LYS A 179 -9.71 29.89 -6.53
CA LYS A 179 -8.77 30.73 -7.29
C LYS A 179 -7.59 31.18 -6.43
N LYS A 180 -7.82 31.60 -5.17
CA LYS A 180 -6.75 31.94 -4.22
C LYS A 180 -5.82 30.77 -3.86
N LYS A 181 -6.28 29.52 -4.01
CA LYS A 181 -5.49 28.32 -3.72
C LYS A 181 -4.68 27.83 -4.93
N GLY A 182 -4.80 28.46 -6.09
CA GLY A 182 -4.02 28.12 -7.29
C GLY A 182 -4.38 26.78 -7.94
N PHE A 183 -5.61 26.27 -7.75
CA PHE A 183 -6.00 24.97 -8.32
C PHE A 183 -6.05 24.97 -9.86
N ASN A 184 -6.46 26.08 -10.47
CA ASN A 184 -6.72 26.17 -11.92
C ASN A 184 -5.43 26.01 -12.76
N SER A 185 -4.31 26.63 -12.35
CA SER A 185 -3.03 26.54 -13.07
C SER A 185 -2.43 25.13 -13.11
N SER A 186 -2.91 24.20 -12.28
CA SER A 186 -2.42 22.81 -12.22
C SER A 186 -3.31 21.79 -12.93
N LEU A 187 -4.50 22.19 -13.42
CA LEU A 187 -5.51 21.25 -13.88
C LEU A 187 -5.06 20.45 -15.11
N PHE A 188 -4.45 21.11 -16.11
CA PHE A 188 -3.98 20.40 -17.29
C PHE A 188 -2.84 19.42 -16.97
N GLY A 189 -1.90 19.82 -16.13
CA GLY A 189 -0.86 18.91 -15.63
C GLY A 189 -1.44 17.67 -14.93
N LYS A 190 -2.51 17.82 -14.15
CA LYS A 190 -3.23 16.68 -13.53
C LYS A 190 -3.86 15.77 -14.58
N ILE A 191 -4.46 16.33 -15.63
CA ILE A 191 -5.05 15.54 -16.72
C ILE A 191 -3.98 14.76 -17.47
N ILE A 192 -2.85 15.39 -17.80
CA ILE A 192 -1.71 14.73 -18.45
C ILE A 192 -1.15 13.59 -17.57
N LYS A 193 -1.06 13.81 -16.26
CA LYS A 193 -0.70 12.77 -15.29
C LYS A 193 -1.68 11.60 -15.34
N LEU A 194 -2.99 11.86 -15.31
CA LEU A 194 -4.01 10.81 -15.26
C LEU A 194 -4.25 10.11 -16.60
N THR A 195 -3.83 10.71 -17.72
CA THR A 195 -4.03 10.18 -19.08
C THR A 195 -2.71 9.68 -19.69
N VAL A 196 -1.87 10.57 -20.20
CA VAL A 196 -0.67 10.21 -20.97
C VAL A 196 0.38 9.51 -20.11
N THR A 197 0.62 9.97 -18.89
CA THR A 197 1.60 9.33 -18.00
C THR A 197 1.17 7.91 -17.63
N ASN A 198 -0.12 7.70 -17.36
CA ASN A 198 -0.69 6.36 -17.12
C ASN A 198 -0.59 5.46 -18.36
N PHE A 199 -0.77 6.02 -19.56
CA PHE A 199 -0.56 5.30 -20.81
C PHE A 199 0.91 4.84 -20.95
N MET A 200 1.87 5.73 -20.68
CA MET A 200 3.31 5.41 -20.72
C MET A 200 3.70 4.30 -19.73
N LYS A 201 3.03 4.24 -18.57
CA LYS A 201 3.26 3.19 -17.56
C LYS A 201 2.58 1.86 -17.91
N ASN A 202 1.61 1.86 -18.82
CA ASN A 202 0.84 0.67 -19.18
C ASN A 202 1.51 -0.10 -20.32
N LYS A 203 2.24 -1.16 -19.96
CA LYS A 203 2.95 -2.05 -20.91
C LYS A 203 2.05 -2.60 -22.03
N ARG A 204 0.78 -2.92 -21.73
CA ARG A 204 -0.15 -3.45 -22.74
C ARG A 204 -0.55 -2.39 -23.75
N MET A 205 -0.79 -1.16 -23.30
CA MET A 205 -1.12 -0.04 -24.18
C MET A 205 0.07 0.36 -25.06
N LEU A 206 1.28 0.40 -24.51
CA LEU A 206 2.50 0.64 -25.29
C LEU A 206 2.69 -0.39 -26.40
N ARG A 207 2.57 -1.69 -26.08
CA ARG A 207 2.67 -2.78 -27.07
C ARG A 207 1.59 -2.72 -28.14
N ARG A 208 0.39 -2.24 -27.81
CA ARG A 208 -0.68 -2.02 -28.78
C ARG A 208 -0.37 -0.83 -29.70
N ALA A 209 0.30 0.20 -29.19
CA ALA A 209 0.52 1.45 -29.91
C ALA A 209 1.79 1.45 -30.78
N PHE A 210 2.86 0.76 -30.36
CA PHE A 210 4.17 0.80 -31.02
C PHE A 210 4.82 -0.60 -31.12
N GLN A 211 5.66 -0.78 -32.13
CA GLN A 211 6.43 -2.02 -32.36
C GLN A 211 7.77 -2.00 -31.61
N ASN A 212 8.29 -3.18 -31.24
CA ASN A 212 9.59 -3.35 -30.56
C ASN A 212 9.74 -2.53 -29.27
N THR A 213 8.64 -2.44 -28.49
CA THR A 213 8.58 -1.61 -27.28
C THR A 213 9.34 -2.17 -26.09
N ASP A 214 9.52 -3.50 -26.01
CA ASP A 214 10.00 -4.16 -24.78
C ASP A 214 11.37 -3.66 -24.30
N GLN A 215 12.28 -3.32 -25.20
CA GLN A 215 13.61 -2.77 -24.86
C GLN A 215 13.54 -1.39 -24.19
N TYR A 216 12.49 -0.62 -24.47
CA TYR A 216 12.35 0.78 -24.06
C TYR A 216 11.30 1.02 -22.97
N ILE A 217 10.55 -0.02 -22.58
CA ILE A 217 9.47 0.10 -21.57
C ILE A 217 9.98 0.72 -20.26
N GLU A 218 11.15 0.30 -19.77
CA GLU A 218 11.70 0.82 -18.52
C GLU A 218 12.10 2.30 -18.63
N LYS A 219 12.72 2.68 -19.74
CA LYS A 219 13.11 4.08 -20.01
C LYS A 219 11.90 4.99 -20.15
N ILE A 220 10.86 4.53 -20.83
CA ILE A 220 9.61 5.29 -20.99
C ILE A 220 8.86 5.39 -19.66
N GLY A 221 8.83 4.31 -18.88
CA GLY A 221 8.31 4.32 -17.52
C GLY A 221 9.05 5.35 -16.65
N PHE A 222 10.37 5.42 -16.77
CA PHE A 222 11.20 6.39 -16.05
C PHE A 222 10.94 7.85 -16.49
N VAL A 223 10.76 8.12 -17.79
CA VAL A 223 10.37 9.45 -18.27
C VAL A 223 8.98 9.84 -17.73
N ALA A 224 8.03 8.90 -17.72
CA ALA A 224 6.71 9.10 -17.16
C ALA A 224 6.76 9.38 -15.64
N ASP A 225 7.54 8.62 -14.89
CA ASP A 225 7.76 8.84 -13.45
C ASP A 225 8.41 10.20 -13.19
N THR A 226 9.37 10.61 -14.03
CA THR A 226 10.02 11.91 -13.92
C THR A 226 9.03 13.05 -14.16
N LEU A 227 8.19 12.96 -15.19
CA LEU A 227 7.14 13.94 -15.45
C LEU A 227 6.16 14.04 -14.27
N GLU A 228 5.74 12.91 -13.71
CA GLU A 228 4.88 12.89 -12.53
C GLU A 228 5.55 13.52 -11.31
N LYS A 229 6.84 13.25 -11.07
CA LYS A 229 7.61 13.84 -9.96
C LYS A 229 7.75 15.34 -10.10
N MET A 230 7.98 15.84 -11.32
CA MET A 230 8.02 17.28 -11.62
C MET A 230 6.66 17.94 -11.32
N LEU A 231 5.57 17.35 -11.81
CA LEU A 231 4.21 17.83 -11.57
C LEU A 231 3.83 17.87 -10.08
N ASN A 232 4.35 16.93 -9.28
CA ASN A 232 4.11 16.86 -7.84
C ASN A 232 5.11 17.69 -6.99
N LYS A 233 6.05 18.42 -7.62
CA LYS A 233 7.12 19.18 -6.94
C LYS A 233 7.96 18.31 -5.98
N CYS A 234 8.39 17.16 -6.47
CA CYS A 234 9.23 16.24 -5.71
C CYS A 234 10.65 16.81 -5.50
N ASN A 235 11.19 16.63 -4.29
CA ASN A 235 12.52 17.12 -3.90
C ASN A 235 13.66 16.15 -4.22
N GLU A 236 13.47 15.20 -5.14
CA GLU A 236 14.55 14.32 -5.57
C GLU A 236 15.66 15.13 -6.28
N PRO A 237 16.96 14.90 -6.01
CA PRO A 237 18.03 15.77 -6.49
C PRO A 237 18.05 15.98 -8.00
N TYR A 238 17.85 14.92 -8.80
CA TYR A 238 17.85 15.03 -10.26
C TYR A 238 16.61 15.77 -10.80
N VAL A 239 15.47 15.65 -10.12
CA VAL A 239 14.23 16.37 -10.45
C VAL A 239 14.42 17.86 -10.16
N MET A 240 15.02 18.20 -9.01
CA MET A 240 15.37 19.57 -8.67
C MET A 240 16.34 20.19 -9.69
N HIS A 241 17.34 19.43 -10.14
CA HIS A 241 18.27 19.88 -11.20
C HIS A 241 17.54 20.10 -12.53
N LEU A 242 16.67 19.18 -12.94
CA LEU A 242 15.84 19.34 -14.14
C LEU A 242 15.01 20.63 -14.07
N VAL A 243 14.30 20.85 -12.97
CA VAL A 243 13.47 22.05 -12.76
C VAL A 243 14.31 23.32 -12.78
N ALA A 244 15.46 23.32 -12.10
CA ALA A 244 16.37 24.46 -12.05
C ALA A 244 16.91 24.86 -13.43
N VAL A 245 17.20 23.87 -14.29
CA VAL A 245 17.63 24.11 -15.68
C VAL A 245 16.46 24.51 -16.58
N ALA A 246 15.26 24.03 -16.25
CA ALA A 246 14.10 24.13 -17.12
C ALA A 246 13.40 25.49 -17.13
N HIS A 247 13.41 26.24 -16.03
CA HIS A 247 12.72 27.52 -15.71
C HIS A 247 11.22 27.66 -16.10
N ASN A 248 10.76 27.12 -17.24
CA ASN A 248 9.44 27.22 -17.85
C ASN A 248 8.71 25.86 -18.01
N LEU A 249 9.26 24.74 -17.53
CA LEU A 249 8.62 23.42 -17.72
C LEU A 249 7.46 23.14 -16.76
N GLU A 250 7.39 23.82 -15.61
CA GLU A 250 6.33 23.58 -14.63
C GLU A 250 4.95 24.07 -15.09
N GLU A 251 4.89 25.08 -15.96
CA GLU A 251 3.64 25.71 -16.36
C GLU A 251 3.14 25.14 -17.68
N PHE A 252 2.10 24.34 -17.60
CA PHE A 252 1.28 23.96 -18.75
C PHE A 252 0.35 25.10 -19.15
N MET A 253 -0.09 25.14 -20.42
CA MET A 253 -1.14 26.09 -20.84
C MET A 253 -2.37 26.01 -19.92
N SER A 254 -2.98 27.17 -19.65
CA SER A 254 -4.20 27.21 -18.86
C SER A 254 -5.34 26.51 -19.60
N ILE A 255 -6.35 26.05 -18.85
CA ILE A 255 -7.51 25.38 -19.43
C ILE A 255 -8.27 26.33 -20.37
N GLU A 256 -8.35 27.61 -20.03
CA GLU A 256 -8.97 28.63 -20.88
C GLU A 256 -8.25 28.72 -22.23
N THR A 257 -6.92 28.79 -22.21
CA THR A 257 -6.11 28.80 -23.43
C THR A 257 -6.30 27.52 -24.24
N ILE A 258 -6.39 26.35 -23.59
CA ILE A 258 -6.64 25.07 -24.27
C ILE A 258 -8.02 25.04 -24.94
N LEU A 259 -9.05 25.54 -24.26
CA LEU A 259 -10.41 25.63 -24.80
C LEU A 259 -10.44 26.53 -26.04
N GLU A 260 -9.77 27.69 -25.99
CA GLU A 260 -9.62 28.59 -27.15
C GLU A 260 -8.92 27.90 -28.33
N HIS A 261 -7.77 27.25 -28.08
CA HIS A 261 -6.98 26.57 -29.12
C HIS A 261 -7.71 25.38 -29.73
N SER A 262 -8.51 24.67 -28.93
CA SER A 262 -9.32 23.52 -29.37
C SER A 262 -10.53 23.93 -30.22
N LYS A 263 -10.81 25.23 -30.37
CA LYS A 263 -12.04 25.77 -30.98
C LYS A 263 -13.29 25.17 -30.32
N TYR A 264 -13.24 25.04 -29.00
CA TYR A 264 -14.36 24.53 -28.23
C TYR A 264 -15.58 25.46 -28.41
N GLU A 265 -16.68 24.89 -28.88
CA GLU A 265 -17.99 25.55 -28.90
C GLU A 265 -18.90 24.83 -27.91
N GLU A 266 -19.46 25.57 -26.95
CA GLU A 266 -20.43 25.04 -25.98
C GLU A 266 -21.75 24.73 -26.73
N LYS A 267 -21.80 23.55 -27.34
CA LYS A 267 -23.03 23.02 -27.93
C LYS A 267 -23.90 22.50 -26.80
N GLN A 268 -25.16 22.93 -26.75
CA GLN A 268 -26.16 22.24 -25.93
C GLN A 268 -26.22 20.79 -26.41
N GLN A 269 -25.72 19.86 -25.59
CA GLN A 269 -25.89 18.44 -25.83
C GLN A 269 -27.38 18.13 -25.74
N THR A 270 -28.08 18.19 -26.87
CA THR A 270 -29.34 17.48 -27.08
C THR A 270 -28.97 16.03 -27.36
N GLN A 271 -28.49 15.34 -26.32
CA GLN A 271 -28.25 13.91 -26.42
C GLN A 271 -29.59 13.22 -26.23
N GLU A 272 -30.00 12.42 -27.22
CA GLU A 272 -31.12 11.50 -27.05
C GLU A 272 -30.83 10.64 -25.83
N VAL A 273 -31.75 10.64 -24.86
CA VAL A 273 -31.70 9.77 -23.69
C VAL A 273 -31.69 8.34 -24.21
N CYS A 274 -30.51 7.75 -24.33
CA CYS A 274 -30.40 6.35 -24.67
C CYS A 274 -30.99 5.61 -23.47
N GLN A 275 -32.09 4.87 -23.68
CA GLN A 275 -32.63 3.99 -22.66
C GLN A 275 -31.69 2.80 -22.46
N MET A 276 -30.51 3.07 -21.87
CA MET A 276 -29.79 2.04 -21.13
C MET A 276 -30.76 1.51 -20.07
N SER A 277 -30.72 0.20 -19.85
CA SER A 277 -31.62 -0.38 -18.86
C SER A 277 -31.22 0.19 -17.50
N SER A 278 -32.06 1.07 -16.95
CA SER A 278 -31.92 1.57 -15.58
C SER A 278 -31.80 0.42 -14.56
N ASN A 279 -32.16 -0.78 -14.99
CA ASN A 279 -31.99 -2.06 -14.33
C ASN A 279 -30.55 -2.40 -13.95
N GLU A 280 -29.51 -2.04 -14.71
CA GLU A 280 -28.13 -2.46 -14.39
C GLU A 280 -27.58 -1.74 -13.17
N LEU A 281 -27.58 -0.40 -13.17
CA LEU A 281 -27.19 0.39 -12.00
C LEU A 281 -28.11 0.10 -10.81
N ALA A 282 -29.42 0.00 -11.04
CA ALA A 282 -30.36 -0.37 -9.99
C ALA A 282 -30.05 -1.76 -9.42
N SER A 283 -29.68 -2.75 -10.24
CA SER A 283 -29.32 -4.09 -9.77
C SER A 283 -28.00 -4.09 -9.00
N LEU A 284 -26.98 -3.37 -9.50
CA LEU A 284 -25.72 -3.18 -8.80
C LEU A 284 -25.94 -2.60 -7.39
N ILE A 285 -26.78 -1.58 -7.28
CA ILE A 285 -27.13 -0.95 -6.00
C ILE A 285 -27.95 -1.90 -5.13
N LYS A 286 -28.93 -2.62 -5.69
CA LYS A 286 -29.72 -3.62 -4.95
C LYS A 286 -28.85 -4.71 -4.33
N CYS A 287 -27.87 -5.22 -5.09
CA CYS A 287 -26.91 -6.21 -4.61
C CYS A 287 -25.99 -5.69 -3.49
N ASN A 288 -25.78 -4.37 -3.43
CA ASN A 288 -24.90 -3.70 -2.46
C ASN A 288 -25.66 -2.73 -1.55
N ILE A 289 -26.96 -2.95 -1.35
CA ILE A 289 -27.82 -1.95 -0.75
C ILE A 289 -27.52 -1.72 0.73
N LEU A 290 -27.06 -2.75 1.44
CA LEU A 290 -26.79 -2.70 2.87
C LEU A 290 -25.69 -1.68 3.22
N PRO A 291 -24.47 -1.77 2.64
CA PRO A 291 -23.42 -0.79 2.90
C PRO A 291 -23.80 0.62 2.42
N ILE A 292 -24.49 0.74 1.26
CA ILE A 292 -24.98 2.03 0.75
C ILE A 292 -25.96 2.67 1.73
N LYS A 293 -26.96 1.92 2.23
CA LYS A 293 -27.94 2.44 3.20
C LYS A 293 -27.29 2.89 4.51
N ARG A 294 -26.18 2.29 4.95
CA ARG A 294 -25.51 2.71 6.19
C ARG A 294 -24.98 4.13 6.15
N MET A 295 -24.54 4.60 4.99
CA MET A 295 -23.99 5.94 4.80
C MET A 295 -25.08 7.00 4.59
N LEU A 296 -26.30 6.59 4.24
CA LEU A 296 -27.42 7.48 3.97
C LEU A 296 -28.13 7.93 5.25
N SER A 297 -28.78 9.09 5.21
CA SER A 297 -29.68 9.54 6.27
C SER A 297 -30.96 8.67 6.32
N PRO A 298 -31.65 8.57 7.48
CA PRO A 298 -32.84 7.72 7.61
C PRO A 298 -33.94 8.01 6.59
N LEU A 299 -34.16 9.28 6.25
CA LEU A 299 -35.15 9.70 5.25
C LEU A 299 -34.77 9.19 3.85
N ILE A 300 -33.54 9.46 3.40
CA ILE A 300 -33.06 9.03 2.08
C ILE A 300 -33.05 7.50 1.97
N ARG A 301 -32.73 6.76 3.05
CA ARG A 301 -32.82 5.29 3.06
C ARG A 301 -34.22 4.78 2.70
N VAL A 302 -35.26 5.42 3.22
CA VAL A 302 -36.65 5.03 2.95
C VAL A 302 -37.00 5.34 1.50
N GLU A 303 -36.63 6.51 1.00
CA GLU A 303 -36.89 6.94 -0.39
C GLU A 303 -36.17 6.04 -1.40
N VAL A 304 -34.89 5.73 -1.18
CA VAL A 304 -34.12 4.77 -2.00
C VAL A 304 -34.77 3.39 -2.00
N SER A 305 -35.27 2.94 -0.84
CA SER A 305 -35.91 1.61 -0.74
C SER A 305 -37.21 1.54 -1.54
N LYS A 306 -38.00 2.62 -1.51
CA LYS A 306 -39.22 2.77 -2.32
C LYS A 306 -38.87 2.83 -3.81
N ALA A 307 -37.92 3.70 -4.18
CA ALA A 307 -37.52 3.92 -5.56
C ALA A 307 -37.00 2.63 -6.22
N LEU A 308 -36.17 1.86 -5.51
CA LEU A 308 -35.63 0.60 -6.01
C LEU A 308 -36.61 -0.59 -5.93
N SER A 309 -37.83 -0.40 -5.41
CA SER A 309 -38.77 -1.50 -5.14
C SER A 309 -38.08 -2.65 -4.38
N LEU A 310 -37.33 -2.32 -3.33
CA LEU A 310 -36.79 -3.35 -2.47
C LEU A 310 -37.99 -3.99 -1.76
N SER A 311 -38.36 -5.21 -2.18
CA SER A 311 -39.18 -6.09 -1.33
C SER A 311 -38.53 -6.08 0.03
N GLY A 312 -39.30 -5.94 1.12
CA GLY A 312 -38.76 -5.75 2.46
C GLY A 312 -37.70 -6.80 2.80
N CYS A 313 -36.44 -6.54 2.42
CA CYS A 313 -35.26 -7.06 3.08
C CYS A 313 -35.48 -6.57 4.48
N SER A 314 -35.91 -7.51 5.32
CA SER A 314 -36.48 -7.20 6.60
C SER A 314 -35.50 -6.28 7.32
N SER A 315 -36.00 -5.28 8.04
CA SER A 315 -35.15 -4.52 8.96
C SER A 315 -34.30 -5.46 9.83
N ASP A 316 -34.79 -6.70 10.04
CA ASP A 316 -34.10 -7.82 10.69
C ASP A 316 -32.84 -8.30 9.95
N ASP A 317 -32.83 -8.44 8.62
CA ASP A 317 -31.61 -8.82 7.88
C ASP A 317 -30.51 -7.75 8.02
N PHE A 318 -30.89 -6.48 8.00
CA PHE A 318 -29.98 -5.37 8.28
C PHE A 318 -29.49 -5.38 9.73
N LEU A 319 -30.36 -5.69 10.69
CA LEU A 319 -30.00 -5.82 12.10
C LEU A 319 -29.04 -6.99 12.32
N ILE A 320 -29.31 -8.14 11.72
CA ILE A 320 -28.48 -9.35 11.78
C ILE A 320 -27.11 -9.06 11.19
N TYR A 321 -27.03 -8.47 9.99
CA TYR A 321 -25.76 -8.09 9.37
C TYR A 321 -24.99 -7.05 10.21
N THR A 322 -25.69 -6.10 10.82
CA THR A 322 -25.09 -5.10 11.73
C THR A 322 -24.57 -5.73 13.00
N ASN A 323 -25.28 -6.70 13.55
CA ASN A 323 -24.81 -7.46 14.70
C ASN A 323 -23.58 -8.30 14.35
N VAL A 324 -23.57 -8.97 13.19
CA VAL A 324 -22.41 -9.74 12.71
C VAL A 324 -21.19 -8.85 12.52
N LEU A 325 -21.34 -7.68 11.88
CA LEU A 325 -20.22 -6.76 11.71
C LEU A 325 -19.73 -6.15 13.04
N ARG A 326 -20.63 -5.82 13.96
CA ARG A 326 -20.24 -5.44 15.33
C ARG A 326 -19.49 -6.55 16.04
N SER A 327 -19.87 -7.82 15.83
CA SER A 327 -19.14 -8.97 16.38
C SER A 327 -17.73 -9.06 15.78
N PHE A 328 -17.56 -8.84 14.47
CA PHE A 328 -16.24 -8.78 13.84
C PHE A 328 -15.40 -7.60 14.32
N GLU A 329 -15.98 -6.40 14.47
CA GLU A 329 -15.28 -5.23 15.02
C GLU A 329 -14.84 -5.49 16.46
N THR A 330 -15.72 -6.07 17.28
CA THR A 330 -15.42 -6.44 18.68
C THR A 330 -14.28 -7.44 18.73
N PHE A 331 -14.35 -8.50 17.92
CA PHE A 331 -13.29 -9.49 17.80
C PHE A 331 -11.96 -8.86 17.37
N SER A 332 -11.95 -8.03 16.34
CA SER A 332 -10.74 -7.36 15.84
C SER A 332 -10.11 -6.46 16.90
N ARG A 333 -10.94 -5.71 17.65
CA ARG A 333 -10.48 -4.87 18.75
C ARG A 333 -9.87 -5.70 19.87
N GLU A 334 -10.55 -6.77 20.29
CA GLU A 334 -10.05 -7.68 21.34
C GLU A 334 -8.75 -8.37 20.91
N PHE A 335 -8.68 -8.85 19.67
CA PHE A 335 -7.47 -9.44 19.08
C PHE A 335 -6.32 -8.44 19.07
N TYR A 336 -6.56 -7.20 18.63
CA TYR A 336 -5.53 -6.16 18.61
C TYR A 336 -5.02 -5.85 20.02
N THR A 337 -5.92 -5.71 21.00
CA THR A 337 -5.54 -5.49 22.40
C THR A 337 -4.69 -6.65 22.94
N TYR A 338 -5.10 -7.89 22.68
CA TYR A 338 -4.35 -9.08 23.09
C TYR A 338 -2.97 -9.14 22.42
N PHE A 339 -2.92 -8.95 21.10
CA PHE A 339 -1.68 -8.98 20.33
C PHE A 339 -0.70 -7.89 20.80
N LYS A 340 -1.19 -6.67 21.04
CA LYS A 340 -0.38 -5.58 21.58
C LYS A 340 0.19 -5.91 22.97
N ALA A 341 -0.60 -6.56 23.82
CA ALA A 341 -0.13 -7.00 25.13
C ALA A 341 0.98 -8.05 25.00
N VAL A 342 0.83 -9.02 24.09
CA VAL A 342 1.85 -10.05 23.81
C VAL A 342 3.14 -9.41 23.28
N CYS A 343 3.06 -8.50 22.32
CA CYS A 343 4.25 -7.78 21.81
C CYS A 343 4.94 -6.98 22.93
N SER A 344 4.17 -6.33 23.81
CA SER A 344 4.73 -5.60 24.95
C SER A 344 5.45 -6.52 25.94
N GLU A 345 4.91 -7.73 26.16
CA GLU A 345 5.55 -8.76 26.99
C GLU A 345 6.85 -9.26 26.35
N GLU A 346 6.85 -9.48 25.03
CA GLU A 346 8.03 -9.89 24.27
C GLU A 346 9.13 -8.83 24.31
N GLU A 347 8.80 -7.55 24.13
CA GLU A 347 9.76 -6.45 24.30
C GLU A 347 10.35 -6.41 25.71
N SER A 348 9.52 -6.61 26.73
CA SER A 348 9.99 -6.65 28.12
C SER A 348 10.98 -7.79 28.34
N LYS A 349 10.67 -8.99 27.82
CA LYS A 349 11.58 -10.16 27.86
C LYS A 349 12.87 -9.89 27.08
N LEU A 350 12.81 -9.21 25.95
CA LEU A 350 13.99 -8.82 25.17
C LEU A 350 14.89 -7.86 25.94
N ARG A 351 14.31 -6.85 26.62
CA ARG A 351 15.06 -5.92 27.49
C ARG A 351 15.73 -6.68 28.65
N GLN A 352 15.03 -7.62 29.27
CA GLN A 352 15.61 -8.48 30.31
C GLN A 352 16.77 -9.33 29.78
N LEU A 353 16.62 -9.93 28.59
CA LEU A 353 17.66 -10.71 27.94
C LEU A 353 18.91 -9.86 27.67
N ASN A 354 18.73 -8.65 27.15
CA ASN A 354 19.85 -7.74 26.88
C ASN A 354 20.57 -7.33 28.17
N SER A 355 19.84 -7.03 29.25
CA SER A 355 20.45 -6.77 30.56
C SER A 355 21.26 -7.96 31.08
N ILE A 356 20.77 -9.19 30.89
CA ILE A 356 21.52 -10.40 31.26
C ILE A 356 22.79 -10.53 30.42
N LYS A 357 22.70 -10.31 29.09
CA LYS A 357 23.86 -10.35 28.19
C LYS A 357 24.94 -9.35 28.60
N GLU A 358 24.55 -8.12 28.97
CA GLU A 358 25.47 -7.10 29.47
C GLU A 358 26.16 -7.54 30.77
N LYS A 359 25.40 -8.06 31.75
CA LYS A 359 25.96 -8.60 33.00
C LYS A 359 26.94 -9.74 32.77
N VAL A 360 26.65 -10.63 31.81
CA VAL A 360 27.55 -11.72 31.42
C VAL A 360 28.83 -11.18 30.77
N CYS A 361 28.71 -10.18 29.89
CA CYS A 361 29.87 -9.53 29.28
C CYS A 361 30.78 -8.87 30.33
N GLN A 362 30.19 -8.11 31.25
CA GLN A 362 30.93 -7.50 32.37
C GLN A 362 31.62 -8.55 33.25
N SER A 363 30.91 -9.63 33.60
CA SER A 363 31.47 -10.73 34.40
C SER A 363 32.64 -11.41 33.67
N ASN A 364 32.53 -11.61 32.36
CA ASN A 364 33.60 -12.16 31.55
C ASN A 364 34.83 -11.24 31.48
N ASN A 365 34.63 -9.93 31.40
CA ASN A 365 35.73 -8.95 31.43
C ASN A 365 36.45 -8.96 32.79
N ILE A 366 35.70 -8.95 33.89
CA ILE A 366 36.26 -9.08 35.24
C ILE A 366 37.06 -10.37 35.37
N LEU A 367 36.53 -11.49 34.86
CA LEU A 367 37.23 -12.78 34.88
C LEU A 367 38.54 -12.73 34.09
N LYS A 368 38.55 -12.11 32.90
CA LYS A 368 39.76 -11.92 32.09
C LYS A 368 40.80 -11.09 32.84
N GLU A 369 40.41 -9.97 33.43
CA GLU A 369 41.31 -9.12 34.23
C GLU A 369 41.90 -9.88 35.43
N LYS A 370 41.06 -10.65 36.14
CA LYS A 370 41.51 -11.49 37.26
C LYS A 370 42.49 -12.56 36.80
N LYS A 371 42.27 -13.20 35.64
CA LYS A 371 43.22 -14.16 35.06
C LYS A 371 44.56 -13.50 34.72
N ILE A 372 44.55 -12.34 34.08
CA ILE A 372 45.77 -11.58 33.76
C ILE A 372 46.51 -11.18 35.05
N LYS A 373 45.79 -10.66 36.04
CA LYS A 373 46.38 -10.29 37.34
C LYS A 373 46.98 -11.50 38.05
N ASN A 374 46.31 -12.65 37.99
CA ASN A 374 46.82 -13.89 38.58
C ASN A 374 48.09 -14.38 37.87
N MET A 375 48.13 -14.32 36.52
CA MET A 375 49.35 -14.62 35.76
C MET A 375 50.51 -13.71 36.13
N LYS A 376 50.29 -12.39 36.19
CA LYS A 376 51.33 -11.42 36.62
C LYS A 376 51.82 -11.69 38.05
N LEU A 377 50.92 -11.98 38.98
CA LEU A 377 51.29 -12.34 40.35
C LEU A 377 52.12 -13.63 40.38
N LYS A 378 51.76 -14.63 39.56
CA LYS A 378 52.53 -15.88 39.44
C LYS A 378 53.93 -15.63 38.88
N GLU A 379 54.08 -14.78 37.87
CA GLU A 379 55.37 -14.37 37.32
C GLU A 379 56.21 -13.59 38.34
N GLN A 380 55.61 -12.62 39.06
CA GLN A 380 56.30 -11.88 40.12
C GLN A 380 56.75 -12.79 41.25
N LEU A 381 55.91 -13.75 41.65
CA LEU A 381 56.24 -14.76 42.65
C LEU A 381 57.43 -15.61 42.19
N GLN A 382 57.45 -16.05 40.93
CA GLN A 382 58.59 -16.78 40.35
C GLN A 382 59.87 -15.92 40.35
N GLN A 383 59.80 -14.66 39.92
CA GLN A 383 60.95 -13.75 39.92
C GLN A 383 61.50 -13.50 41.33
N LEU A 384 60.63 -13.31 42.32
CA LEU A 384 61.03 -13.15 43.72
C LEU A 384 61.70 -14.40 44.27
N CYS A 385 61.21 -15.58 43.89
CA CYS A 385 61.84 -16.84 44.31
C CYS A 385 63.20 -17.05 43.66
N ILE A 386 63.36 -16.73 42.37
CA ILE A 386 64.68 -16.72 41.71
C ILE A 386 65.63 -15.75 42.43
N LYS A 387 65.18 -14.52 42.73
CA LYS A 387 66.00 -13.51 43.45
C LYS A 387 66.38 -13.92 44.87
N LYS A 388 65.55 -14.72 45.55
CA LYS A 388 65.83 -15.24 46.90
C LYS A 388 66.56 -16.60 46.90
N GLY A 389 66.98 -17.11 45.74
CA GLY A 389 67.67 -18.41 45.62
C GLY A 389 66.77 -19.63 45.89
N ILE A 390 65.44 -19.45 45.84
CA ILE A 390 64.46 -20.51 46.09
C ILE A 390 64.12 -21.16 44.74
N HIS A 391 64.83 -22.24 44.39
CA HIS A 391 64.69 -22.89 43.09
C HIS A 391 63.52 -23.87 42.97
N ASN A 392 62.85 -24.26 44.07
CA ASN A 392 61.69 -25.16 44.04
C ASN A 392 60.54 -24.66 44.92
N PHE A 393 59.44 -24.26 44.29
CA PHE A 393 58.20 -23.87 44.98
C PHE A 393 57.38 -25.06 45.50
N SER A 394 57.64 -26.27 44.99
CA SER A 394 56.93 -27.50 45.39
C SER A 394 57.02 -27.75 46.90
N ASP A 395 58.18 -27.48 47.50
CA ASP A 395 58.42 -27.82 48.91
C ASP A 395 58.00 -26.73 49.90
N ILE A 396 57.67 -25.51 49.44
CA ILE A 396 57.16 -24.45 50.31
C ILE A 396 55.64 -24.56 50.49
N LEU A 397 54.90 -25.02 49.48
CA LEU A 397 53.46 -25.33 49.63
C LEU A 397 53.22 -26.53 50.57
N LEU A 398 54.16 -27.48 50.60
CA LEU A 398 54.16 -28.63 51.53
C LEU A 398 54.66 -28.26 52.93
N LYS A 399 55.42 -27.16 53.11
CA LYS A 399 55.89 -26.69 54.42
C LYS A 399 54.97 -25.66 55.08
N THR A 400 54.14 -24.93 54.34
CA THR A 400 53.11 -24.05 54.92
C THR A 400 51.86 -24.80 55.39
N THR A 401 51.72 -26.08 55.05
CA THR A 401 50.65 -26.96 55.57
C THR A 401 51.03 -27.67 56.89
N SER A 402 52.28 -27.59 57.35
CA SER A 402 52.75 -28.30 58.55
C SER A 402 53.00 -27.42 59.80
N SER A 403 52.77 -26.11 59.75
CA SER A 403 53.05 -25.22 60.90
C SER A 403 52.07 -24.06 61.03
N THR A 404 50.79 -24.36 61.26
CA THR A 404 49.93 -23.64 62.21
C THR A 404 48.62 -24.41 62.37
N SER A 405 48.37 -24.83 63.60
CA SER A 405 47.22 -25.59 64.08
C SER A 405 45.90 -24.80 64.01
N GLY A 406 44.88 -25.38 63.34
CA GLY A 406 43.46 -24.96 63.40
C GLY A 406 42.62 -25.77 62.39
N PRO A 407 41.48 -26.40 62.78
CA PRO A 407 41.03 -27.65 62.16
C PRO A 407 40.17 -27.49 60.88
N LEU A 408 40.40 -28.42 59.94
CA LEU A 408 39.46 -29.06 59.00
C LEU A 408 38.10 -28.36 58.76
N ASN A 409 37.98 -27.63 57.65
CA ASN A 409 36.64 -27.34 57.07
C ASN A 409 36.61 -27.09 55.55
N ILE A 410 37.69 -27.35 54.81
CA ILE A 410 37.75 -27.02 53.38
C ILE A 410 37.34 -28.21 52.49
N GLN A 411 37.60 -29.45 52.91
CA GLN A 411 37.20 -30.63 52.14
C GLN A 411 35.67 -30.82 52.08
N SER A 412 34.96 -30.48 53.18
CA SER A 412 33.50 -30.58 53.24
C SER A 412 32.78 -29.59 52.31
N ASN A 413 33.37 -28.42 52.04
CA ASN A 413 32.79 -27.40 51.16
C ASN A 413 33.04 -27.67 49.67
N LEU A 414 34.17 -28.28 49.31
CA LEU A 414 34.43 -28.62 47.90
C LEU A 414 33.58 -29.79 47.42
N GLU A 415 33.34 -30.80 48.25
CA GLU A 415 32.44 -31.91 47.93
C GLU A 415 30.96 -31.48 47.95
N ARG A 416 30.56 -30.60 48.88
CA ARG A 416 29.21 -30.00 48.85
C ARG A 416 28.96 -29.14 47.62
N HIS A 417 29.98 -28.42 47.12
CA HIS A 417 29.83 -27.63 45.89
C HIS A 417 29.80 -28.48 44.62
N LYS A 418 30.56 -29.59 44.55
CA LYS A 418 30.44 -30.55 43.43
C LYS A 418 29.11 -31.31 43.46
N GLY A 419 28.61 -31.66 44.64
CA GLY A 419 27.28 -32.26 44.82
C GLY A 419 26.16 -31.34 44.35
N LYS A 420 26.15 -30.07 44.78
CA LYS A 420 25.13 -29.07 44.40
C LYS A 420 25.14 -28.71 42.90
N LEU A 421 26.31 -28.70 42.24
CA LEU A 421 26.38 -28.46 40.79
C LEU A 421 25.82 -29.64 39.98
N ASN A 422 26.06 -30.87 40.44
CA ASN A 422 25.52 -32.07 39.78
C ASN A 422 24.01 -32.20 40.01
N GLU A 423 23.49 -31.83 41.19
CA GLU A 423 22.05 -31.80 41.46
C GLU A 423 21.31 -30.75 40.62
N SER A 424 21.86 -29.53 40.44
CA SER A 424 21.20 -28.51 39.61
C SER A 424 21.22 -28.87 38.11
N THR A 425 22.29 -29.54 37.65
CA THR A 425 22.40 -30.02 36.27
C THR A 425 21.46 -31.20 36.01
N GLN A 426 21.24 -32.08 37.00
CA GLN A 426 20.24 -33.15 36.90
C GLN A 426 18.80 -32.62 36.97
N GLN A 427 18.52 -31.62 37.81
CA GLN A 427 17.20 -30.97 37.87
C GLN A 427 16.87 -30.23 36.56
N GLN A 428 17.81 -29.52 35.95
CA GLN A 428 17.60 -28.88 34.64
C GLN A 428 17.37 -29.90 33.52
N LYS A 429 18.09 -31.03 33.51
CA LYS A 429 17.82 -32.13 32.57
C LYS A 429 16.44 -32.77 32.78
N LEU A 430 15.94 -32.84 34.02
CA LEU A 430 14.62 -33.38 34.33
C LEU A 430 13.49 -32.44 33.88
N ILE A 431 13.67 -31.13 34.07
CA ILE A 431 12.72 -30.09 33.61
C ILE A 431 12.61 -30.09 32.09
N MET A 432 13.75 -30.08 31.38
CA MET A 432 13.77 -30.18 29.91
C MET A 432 13.09 -31.47 29.42
N LYS A 433 13.32 -32.62 30.09
CA LYS A 433 12.72 -33.90 29.70
C LYS A 433 11.20 -33.91 29.94
N ASN A 434 10.72 -33.19 30.95
CA ASN A 434 9.28 -33.06 31.23
C ASN A 434 8.59 -32.06 30.29
N GLU A 435 9.25 -30.97 29.91
CA GLU A 435 8.74 -30.03 28.90
C GLU A 435 8.65 -30.67 27.52
N ILE A 436 9.69 -31.40 27.10
CA ILE A 436 9.68 -32.14 25.82
C ILE A 436 8.52 -33.15 25.82
N LYS A 437 8.30 -33.89 26.92
CA LYS A 437 7.17 -34.83 27.03
C LYS A 437 5.80 -34.13 26.93
N LYS A 438 5.65 -32.92 27.48
CA LYS A 438 4.43 -32.13 27.40
C LYS A 438 4.15 -31.69 25.97
N VAL A 439 5.16 -31.16 25.28
CA VAL A 439 5.08 -30.75 23.87
C VAL A 439 4.70 -31.94 22.99
N THR A 440 5.33 -33.12 23.18
CA THR A 440 4.98 -34.31 22.39
C THR A 440 3.56 -34.83 22.67
N GLN A 441 3.02 -34.60 23.88
CA GLN A 441 1.64 -34.98 24.21
C GLN A 441 0.62 -34.04 23.58
N ASP A 442 0.92 -32.74 23.54
CA ASP A 442 0.05 -31.73 22.94
C ASP A 442 0.06 -31.83 21.40
N GLU A 443 1.21 -32.14 20.78
CA GLU A 443 1.28 -32.46 19.35
C GLU A 443 0.45 -33.70 19.00
N LYS A 444 0.53 -34.77 19.81
CA LYS A 444 -0.30 -35.97 19.58
C LYS A 444 -1.80 -35.71 19.75
N LYS A 445 -2.20 -34.79 20.64
CA LYS A 445 -3.61 -34.35 20.76
C LYS A 445 -4.04 -33.51 19.56
N ALA A 446 -3.21 -32.58 19.10
CA ALA A 446 -3.48 -31.77 17.93
C ALA A 446 -3.61 -32.62 16.66
N GLU A 447 -2.74 -33.62 16.49
CA GLU A 447 -2.79 -34.52 15.33
C GLU A 447 -4.02 -35.44 15.36
N LYS A 448 -4.44 -35.93 16.54
CA LYS A 448 -5.72 -36.65 16.68
C LYS A 448 -6.91 -35.78 16.30
N LYS A 449 -6.89 -34.50 16.67
CA LYS A 449 -7.98 -33.54 16.35
C LYS A 449 -8.06 -33.29 14.84
N ARG A 450 -6.92 -33.08 14.18
CA ARG A 450 -6.84 -32.95 12.71
C ARG A 450 -7.34 -34.19 11.97
N LYS A 451 -6.93 -35.39 12.41
CA LYS A 451 -7.42 -36.65 11.81
C LYS A 451 -8.93 -36.87 12.01
N ALA A 452 -9.50 -36.37 13.12
CA ALA A 452 -10.94 -36.44 13.36
C ALA A 452 -11.73 -35.47 12.47
N GLU A 453 -11.23 -34.24 12.27
CA GLU A 453 -11.83 -33.26 11.35
C GLU A 453 -11.77 -33.73 9.90
N GLN A 454 -10.63 -34.30 9.48
CA GLN A 454 -10.48 -34.81 8.12
C GLN A 454 -11.46 -35.96 7.82
N LYS A 455 -11.65 -36.89 8.76
CA LYS A 455 -12.68 -37.94 8.66
C LYS A 455 -14.11 -37.39 8.65
N LYS A 456 -14.36 -36.24 9.28
CA LYS A 456 -15.66 -35.59 9.29
C LYS A 456 -15.97 -34.95 7.93
N MET A 457 -14.98 -34.28 7.33
CA MET A 457 -15.08 -33.72 5.99
C MET A 457 -15.28 -34.80 4.92
N GLU A 458 -14.54 -35.92 4.97
CA GLU A 458 -14.74 -37.04 4.04
C GLU A 458 -16.14 -37.66 4.13
N LYS A 459 -16.74 -37.70 5.33
CA LYS A 459 -18.11 -38.18 5.52
C LYS A 459 -19.15 -37.22 4.94
N GLU A 460 -18.93 -35.90 5.06
CA GLU A 460 -19.79 -34.90 4.43
C GLU A 460 -19.70 -34.93 2.91
N GLU A 461 -18.49 -35.10 2.36
CA GLU A 461 -18.30 -35.19 0.91
C GLU A 461 -18.96 -36.46 0.34
N LYS A 462 -18.86 -37.60 1.03
CA LYS A 462 -19.59 -38.83 0.66
C LYS A 462 -21.11 -38.67 0.76
N LYS A 463 -21.62 -37.86 1.69
CA LYS A 463 -23.06 -37.54 1.76
C LYS A 463 -23.50 -36.68 0.57
N ARG A 464 -22.73 -35.64 0.22
CA ARG A 464 -23.01 -34.77 -0.93
C ARG A 464 -23.04 -35.57 -2.25
N LYS A 465 -22.05 -36.44 -2.48
CA LYS A 465 -22.02 -37.29 -3.68
C LYS A 465 -23.22 -38.24 -3.77
N LYS A 466 -23.70 -38.78 -2.64
CA LYS A 466 -24.92 -39.61 -2.60
C LYS A 466 -26.21 -38.82 -2.82
N GLU A 467 -26.25 -37.54 -2.43
CA GLU A 467 -27.39 -36.66 -2.70
C GLU A 467 -27.42 -36.22 -4.17
N GLU A 468 -26.26 -35.98 -4.78
CA GLU A 468 -26.12 -35.69 -6.21
C GLU A 468 -26.53 -36.90 -7.07
N GLU A 469 -26.09 -38.13 -6.72
CA GLU A 469 -26.53 -39.35 -7.41
C GLU A 469 -28.04 -39.63 -7.28
N LYS A 470 -28.67 -39.20 -6.18
CA LYS A 470 -30.13 -39.31 -6.00
C LYS A 470 -30.90 -38.28 -6.82
N LYS A 471 -30.32 -37.09 -7.04
CA LYS A 471 -30.90 -36.08 -7.92
C LYS A 471 -30.79 -36.50 -9.38
N SER A 472 -29.62 -36.98 -9.82
CA SER A 472 -29.43 -37.43 -11.21
C SER A 472 -30.31 -38.64 -11.58
N LYS A 473 -30.65 -39.52 -10.64
CA LYS A 473 -31.60 -40.63 -10.87
C LYS A 473 -33.08 -40.21 -10.88
N LYS A 474 -33.42 -39.01 -10.40
CA LYS A 474 -34.78 -38.47 -10.49
C LYS A 474 -35.04 -37.74 -11.81
N ASP A 475 -33.99 -37.26 -12.48
CA ASP A 475 -34.09 -36.55 -13.76
C ASP A 475 -34.07 -37.49 -14.98
N VAL A 476 -34.01 -38.82 -14.76
CA VAL A 476 -34.02 -39.86 -15.82
C VAL A 476 -35.28 -40.75 -15.71
N LYS A 477 -36.40 -40.22 -15.20
CA LYS A 477 -37.68 -40.93 -15.18
C LYS A 477 -38.81 -40.11 -15.78
#